data_AF-A0AAT9GNG2-F1
#
_entry.id   AF-A0AAT9GNG2-F1
#
_cell.length_a   1.000
_cell.length_b   1.000
_cell.length_c   1.000
_cell.angle_alpha   90.00
_cell.angle_beta   90.00
_cell.angle_gamma   90.00
#
_symmetry.space_group_name_H-M   'P 1'
#
loop_
_entity.id
_entity.type
_entity.pdbx_description
1 polymer ?
#
loop_
_entity_poly.entity_id
_entity_poly.type
_entity_poly.pdbx_seq_one_letter_code
_entity_poly.pdbx_strand_id
1 'polypeptide(L)'
;MKTKILIPAIIGITVSLVALASFVFIGNLVNVTFTVNPSYAQFNLITINLGNLTTSQYGYATSTITINIEKSGDYQFVLENQQILQQEFSNFTIVLSVVNSTAYSRVIIGGSNITGWIANDTLYFNTGTYTVSVAIYYTVSSNAQPLTFDGNIVGLRYVS
;
A
#
# COMPACT_ATOMS: atom_id res chain seq x y z
N MET A 1 19.82 -86.40 -47.79
CA MET A 1 18.41 -86.45 -47.35
C MET A 1 18.37 -86.20 -45.85
N LYS A 2 17.45 -85.35 -45.38
CA LYS A 2 17.37 -84.84 -44.01
C LYS A 2 16.55 -85.81 -43.14
N THR A 3 17.01 -86.13 -41.94
CA THR A 3 16.17 -86.71 -40.88
C THR A 3 16.31 -85.82 -39.65
N LYS A 4 15.24 -85.09 -39.33
CA LYS A 4 15.16 -84.16 -38.19
C LYS A 4 14.80 -84.96 -36.93
N ILE A 5 15.63 -84.90 -35.89
CA ILE A 5 15.32 -85.43 -34.57
C ILE A 5 14.64 -84.30 -33.78
N LEU A 6 13.41 -84.53 -33.32
CA LEU A 6 12.71 -83.65 -32.38
C LEU A 6 13.32 -83.85 -30.98
N ILE A 7 13.72 -82.76 -30.33
CA ILE A 7 14.04 -82.72 -28.90
C ILE A 7 12.89 -81.94 -28.23
N PRO A 8 12.22 -82.48 -27.20
CA PRO A 8 11.13 -81.78 -26.52
C PRO A 8 11.67 -80.60 -25.71
N ALA A 9 11.04 -79.43 -25.89
CA ALA A 9 11.36 -78.22 -25.13
C ALA A 9 10.78 -78.32 -23.71
N ILE A 10 11.64 -78.25 -22.70
CA ILE A 10 11.23 -78.08 -21.30
C ILE A 10 10.77 -76.63 -21.15
N ILE A 11 9.47 -76.43 -20.94
CA ILE A 11 8.89 -75.12 -20.60
C ILE A 11 9.25 -74.86 -19.14
N GLY A 12 10.26 -74.03 -18.91
CA GLY A 12 10.55 -73.48 -17.60
C GLY A 12 9.46 -72.49 -17.20
N ILE A 13 8.70 -72.79 -16.15
CA ILE A 13 7.77 -71.84 -15.54
C ILE A 13 8.63 -70.81 -14.80
N THR A 14 8.74 -69.61 -15.36
CA THR A 14 9.30 -68.47 -14.63
C THR A 14 8.24 -67.95 -13.68
N VAL A 15 8.39 -68.22 -12.39
CA VAL A 15 7.65 -67.47 -11.36
C VAL A 15 8.28 -66.09 -11.31
N SER A 16 7.67 -65.13 -11.99
CA SER A 16 8.03 -63.72 -11.84
C SER A 16 7.55 -63.30 -10.46
N LEU A 17 8.45 -63.31 -9.47
CA LEU A 17 8.22 -62.57 -8.23
C LEU A 17 8.10 -61.10 -8.62
N VAL A 18 6.88 -60.58 -8.58
CA VAL A 18 6.64 -59.13 -8.63
C VAL A 18 7.24 -58.58 -7.34
N ALA A 19 8.42 -57.97 -7.44
CA ALA A 19 8.98 -57.24 -6.32
C ALA A 19 8.01 -56.09 -5.99
N LEU A 20 7.28 -56.23 -4.88
CA LEU A 20 6.53 -55.13 -4.29
C LEU A 20 7.57 -54.12 -3.81
N ALA A 21 7.83 -53.08 -4.59
CA ALA A 21 8.62 -51.96 -4.14
C ALA A 21 7.88 -51.29 -2.97
N SER A 22 8.35 -51.52 -1.75
CA SER A 22 7.91 -50.77 -0.58
C SER A 22 8.61 -49.42 -0.58
N PHE A 23 7.86 -48.35 -0.82
CA PHE A 23 8.37 -47.00 -0.67
C PHE A 23 8.31 -46.63 0.81
N VAL A 24 9.47 -46.35 1.41
CA VAL A 24 9.56 -45.77 2.76
C VAL A 24 9.57 -44.25 2.60
N PHE A 25 8.55 -43.59 3.16
CA PHE A 25 8.54 -42.13 3.24
C PHE A 25 9.53 -41.68 4.32
N ILE A 26 10.58 -40.94 3.92
CA ILE A 26 11.67 -40.51 4.82
C ILE A 26 11.44 -39.07 5.34
N GLY A 27 10.63 -38.27 4.64
CA GLY A 27 10.31 -36.90 5.02
C GLY A 27 10.34 -35.93 3.85
N ASN A 28 10.09 -34.66 4.13
CA ASN A 28 10.10 -33.58 3.13
C ASN A 28 11.54 -33.08 2.91
N LEU A 29 11.96 -32.96 1.65
CA LEU A 29 13.30 -32.46 1.30
C LEU A 29 13.39 -30.94 1.37
N VAL A 30 12.30 -30.24 1.10
CA VAL A 30 12.25 -28.77 1.08
C VAL A 30 10.91 -28.30 1.62
N ASN A 31 10.94 -27.27 2.46
CA ASN A 31 9.77 -26.48 2.83
C ASN A 31 9.97 -25.06 2.31
N VAL A 32 8.94 -24.49 1.66
CA VAL A 32 8.94 -23.11 1.19
C VAL A 32 7.82 -22.36 1.91
N THR A 33 8.15 -21.22 2.49
CA THR A 33 7.19 -20.29 3.11
C THR A 33 7.40 -18.90 2.53
N PHE A 34 6.31 -18.19 2.23
CA PHE A 34 6.35 -16.81 1.75
C PHE A 34 5.18 -16.01 2.33
N THR A 35 5.32 -14.69 2.38
CA THR A 35 4.27 -13.73 2.75
C THR A 35 4.12 -12.72 1.62
N VAL A 36 2.90 -12.54 1.11
CA VAL A 36 2.57 -11.49 0.14
C VAL A 36 1.81 -10.39 0.86
N ASN A 37 2.34 -9.17 0.82
CA ASN A 37 1.62 -7.99 1.28
C ASN A 37 0.91 -7.35 0.08
N PRO A 38 -0.43 -7.33 0.05
CA PRO A 38 -1.16 -6.71 -1.05
C PRO A 38 -0.93 -5.19 -1.07
N SER A 39 -0.67 -4.63 -2.24
CA SER A 39 -0.80 -3.20 -2.47
C SER A 39 -2.28 -2.89 -2.70
N TYR A 40 -2.85 -2.00 -1.91
CA TYR A 40 -4.24 -1.56 -2.12
C TYR A 40 -4.31 -0.25 -2.91
N ALA A 41 -3.25 0.55 -2.83
CA ALA A 41 -3.08 1.77 -3.60
C ALA A 41 -1.60 2.01 -3.93
N GLN A 42 -1.35 2.60 -5.10
CA GLN A 42 -0.03 3.00 -5.57
C GLN A 42 0.00 4.48 -5.93
N PHE A 43 1.04 5.18 -5.49
CA PHE A 43 1.26 6.59 -5.81
C PHE A 43 2.73 6.98 -5.58
N ASN A 44 3.17 8.03 -6.27
CA ASN A 44 4.49 8.63 -6.05
C ASN A 44 4.34 9.81 -5.10
N LEU A 45 5.13 9.82 -4.02
CA LEU A 45 5.13 10.93 -3.07
C LEU A 45 5.39 12.27 -3.78
N ILE A 46 4.66 13.29 -3.36
CA ILE A 46 4.87 14.67 -3.79
C ILE A 46 5.49 15.46 -2.64
N THR A 47 6.38 16.39 -2.99
CA THR A 47 6.96 17.34 -2.03
C THR A 47 6.36 18.71 -2.26
N ILE A 48 5.88 19.35 -1.18
CA ILE A 48 5.45 20.75 -1.19
C ILE A 48 6.43 21.52 -0.32
N ASN A 49 7.22 22.39 -0.94
CA ASN A 49 8.15 23.27 -0.24
C ASN A 49 7.44 24.59 0.10
N LEU A 50 7.26 24.87 1.40
CA LEU A 50 6.66 26.13 1.88
C LEU A 50 7.67 27.29 1.94
N GLY A 51 8.96 27.01 1.75
CA GLY A 51 10.05 27.98 1.82
C GLY A 51 10.41 28.35 3.26
N ASN A 52 11.13 29.47 3.40
CA ASN A 52 11.47 30.03 4.71
C ASN A 52 10.28 30.84 5.23
N LEU A 53 9.68 30.38 6.31
CA LEU A 53 8.52 31.02 6.92
C LEU A 53 8.93 31.88 8.13
N THR A 54 8.20 32.97 8.34
CA THR A 54 8.34 33.85 9.51
C THR A 54 7.12 33.74 10.42
N THR A 55 7.25 34.16 11.68
CA THR A 55 6.13 34.10 12.64
C THR A 55 4.94 34.93 12.15
N SER A 56 3.72 34.45 12.40
CA SER A 56 2.47 35.06 11.91
C SER A 56 2.31 35.12 10.39
N GLN A 57 3.24 34.56 9.60
CA GLN A 57 3.09 34.46 8.16
C GLN A 57 1.91 33.54 7.82
N TYR A 58 1.04 34.00 6.93
CA TYR A 58 -0.01 33.17 6.34
C TYR A 58 0.27 32.94 4.86
N GLY A 59 -0.23 31.83 4.34
CA GLY A 59 -0.03 31.49 2.95
C GLY A 59 -0.83 30.28 2.52
N TYR A 60 -0.65 29.94 1.25
CA TYR A 60 -1.20 28.72 0.68
C TYR A 60 -0.20 28.08 -0.28
N ALA A 61 -0.27 26.77 -0.43
CA ALA A 61 0.52 26.01 -1.39
C ALA A 61 -0.32 24.89 -1.99
N THR A 62 -0.05 24.55 -3.25
CA THR A 62 -0.82 23.52 -3.97
C THR A 62 0.09 22.57 -4.71
N SER A 63 -0.34 21.32 -4.82
CA SER A 63 0.29 20.32 -5.68
C SER A 63 -0.75 19.30 -6.13
N THR A 64 -0.39 18.43 -7.07
CA THR A 64 -1.27 17.38 -7.58
C THR A 64 -0.52 16.07 -7.65
N ILE A 65 -1.19 14.99 -7.27
CA ILE A 65 -0.70 13.62 -7.29
C ILE A 65 -1.74 12.72 -7.94
N THR A 66 -1.26 11.69 -8.64
CA THR A 66 -2.11 10.61 -9.14
C THR A 66 -2.02 9.41 -8.21
N ILE A 67 -3.17 8.90 -7.76
CA ILE A 67 -3.26 7.66 -7.00
C ILE A 67 -3.97 6.59 -7.82
N ASN A 68 -3.44 5.38 -7.84
CA ASN A 68 -4.08 4.20 -8.42
C ASN A 68 -4.62 3.35 -7.29
N ILE A 69 -5.94 3.18 -7.24
CA ILE A 69 -6.63 2.32 -6.28
C ILE A 69 -6.79 0.93 -6.91
N GLU A 70 -6.13 -0.06 -6.32
CA GLU A 70 -6.15 -1.47 -6.78
C GLU A 70 -7.28 -2.28 -6.14
N LYS A 71 -7.77 -1.84 -4.97
CA LYS A 71 -8.87 -2.45 -4.25
C LYS A 71 -9.93 -1.43 -3.85
N SER A 72 -11.18 -1.64 -4.26
CA SER A 72 -12.29 -0.80 -3.80
C SER A 72 -12.48 -0.93 -2.29
N GLY A 73 -12.92 0.14 -1.64
CA GLY A 73 -13.21 0.17 -0.22
C GLY A 73 -12.98 1.54 0.40
N ASP A 74 -13.01 1.58 1.73
CA ASP A 74 -12.81 2.80 2.50
C ASP A 74 -11.32 3.07 2.73
N TYR A 75 -10.89 4.27 2.34
CA TYR A 75 -9.54 4.76 2.59
C TYR A 75 -9.59 5.98 3.50
N GLN A 76 -8.75 5.96 4.52
CA GLN A 76 -8.60 7.05 5.46
C GLN A 76 -7.38 7.91 5.11
N PHE A 77 -7.62 9.19 4.93
CA PHE A 77 -6.57 10.21 4.88
C PHE A 77 -6.24 10.62 6.30
N VAL A 78 -4.97 10.53 6.68
CA VAL A 78 -4.50 10.78 8.05
C VAL A 78 -3.54 11.96 8.04
N LEU A 79 -3.76 12.91 8.94
CA LEU A 79 -2.80 13.97 9.23
C LEU A 79 -1.64 13.38 10.03
N GLU A 80 -0.49 13.28 9.40
CA GLU A 80 0.73 12.80 10.05
C GLU A 80 1.47 13.97 10.71
N ASN A 81 2.30 13.69 11.70
CA ASN A 81 3.09 14.71 12.43
C ASN A 81 2.27 15.85 13.04
N GLN A 82 1.00 15.59 13.40
CA GLN A 82 0.07 16.59 13.92
C GLN A 82 0.62 17.41 15.08
N GLN A 83 1.38 16.81 16.00
CA GLN A 83 1.95 17.53 17.15
C GLN A 83 2.90 18.64 16.72
N ILE A 84 3.78 18.39 15.75
CA ILE A 84 4.71 19.39 15.22
C ILE A 84 3.92 20.49 14.50
N LEU A 85 2.94 20.10 13.69
CA LEU A 85 2.09 21.07 12.97
C LEU A 85 1.31 21.98 13.94
N GLN A 86 0.80 21.45 15.05
CA GLN A 86 0.11 22.22 16.08
C GLN A 86 1.02 23.17 16.87
N GLN A 87 2.29 22.82 17.03
CA GLN A 87 3.27 23.65 17.72
C GLN A 87 3.67 24.85 16.85
N GLU A 88 3.94 24.62 15.57
CA GLU A 88 4.48 25.64 14.67
C GLU A 88 3.41 26.45 13.93
N PHE A 89 2.18 25.96 13.82
CA PHE A 89 1.11 26.64 13.10
C PHE A 89 -0.12 26.86 13.98
N SER A 90 -0.68 28.08 13.91
CA SER A 90 -1.99 28.40 14.49
C SER A 90 -3.15 27.93 13.60
N ASN A 91 -2.87 27.79 12.30
CA ASN A 91 -3.72 27.13 11.31
C ASN A 91 -2.85 26.31 10.36
N PHE A 92 -3.20 25.04 10.15
CA PHE A 92 -2.65 24.22 9.08
C PHE A 92 -3.76 23.30 8.56
N THR A 93 -4.43 23.74 7.50
CA THR A 93 -5.57 23.05 6.90
C THR A 93 -5.19 22.48 5.55
N ILE A 94 -5.41 21.17 5.37
CA ILE A 94 -5.16 20.48 4.12
C ILE A 94 -6.50 20.13 3.50
N VAL A 95 -6.68 20.55 2.25
CA VAL A 95 -7.85 20.23 1.43
C VAL A 95 -7.38 19.32 0.30
N LEU A 96 -7.95 18.13 0.23
CA LEU A 96 -7.70 17.16 -0.83
C LEU A 96 -8.95 17.10 -1.71
N SER A 97 -8.81 17.53 -2.97
CA SER A 97 -9.86 17.35 -3.99
C SER A 97 -9.52 16.12 -4.81
N VAL A 98 -10.36 15.09 -4.71
CA VAL A 98 -10.16 13.77 -5.29
C VAL A 98 -11.10 13.63 -6.48
N VAL A 99 -10.56 13.42 -7.67
CA VAL A 99 -11.33 13.41 -8.92
C VAL A 99 -10.97 12.19 -9.77
N ASN A 100 -12.00 11.57 -10.34
CA ASN A 100 -11.92 10.64 -11.46
C ASN A 100 -13.02 11.03 -12.46
N SER A 101 -13.03 10.43 -13.65
CA SER A 101 -14.02 10.59 -14.72
C SER A 101 -15.48 10.56 -14.26
N THR A 102 -15.81 9.88 -13.16
CA THR A 102 -17.18 9.67 -12.68
C THR A 102 -17.45 10.21 -11.27
N ALA A 103 -16.43 10.66 -10.55
CA ALA A 103 -16.56 11.02 -9.13
C ALA A 103 -15.71 12.23 -8.75
N TYR A 104 -16.29 13.08 -7.90
CA TYR A 104 -15.61 14.19 -7.23
C TYR A 104 -15.89 14.08 -5.73
N SER A 105 -14.83 14.08 -4.94
CA SER A 105 -14.91 14.08 -3.49
C SER A 105 -13.92 15.08 -2.90
N ARG A 106 -14.24 15.60 -1.72
CA ARG A 106 -13.38 16.53 -1.00
C ARG A 106 -13.16 16.03 0.41
N VAL A 107 -11.89 15.97 0.80
CA VAL A 107 -11.44 15.58 2.14
C VAL A 107 -10.75 16.79 2.78
N ILE A 108 -11.02 17.02 4.07
CA ILE A 108 -10.43 18.11 4.84
C ILE A 108 -9.84 17.55 6.13
N ILE A 109 -8.53 17.70 6.30
CA ILE A 109 -7.78 17.31 7.50
C ILE A 109 -6.91 18.48 7.97
N GLY A 110 -6.44 18.42 9.21
CA GLY A 110 -5.80 19.58 9.85
C GLY A 110 -6.82 20.49 10.53
N GLY A 111 -6.48 21.76 10.68
CA GLY A 111 -7.39 22.72 11.30
C GLY A 111 -6.69 23.89 11.93
N SER A 112 -7.27 24.41 13.01
CA SER A 112 -6.75 25.58 13.72
C SER A 112 -7.01 25.47 15.21
N ASN A 113 -6.31 26.32 15.98
CA ASN A 113 -6.49 26.40 17.42
C ASN A 113 -7.89 26.94 17.82
N ILE A 114 -8.63 27.51 16.87
CA ILE A 114 -9.98 28.06 17.09
C ILE A 114 -11.05 27.02 16.74
N THR A 115 -10.92 26.38 15.57
CA THR A 115 -11.92 25.45 15.02
C THR A 115 -11.72 24.01 15.44
N GLY A 116 -10.58 23.69 16.08
CA GLY A 116 -10.15 22.32 16.35
C GLY A 116 -9.39 21.70 15.18
N TRP A 117 -8.76 20.56 15.46
CA TRP A 117 -7.92 19.81 14.53
C TRP A 117 -8.57 18.47 14.19
N ILE A 118 -8.69 18.18 12.89
CA ILE A 118 -9.22 16.94 12.33
C ILE A 118 -8.03 16.05 11.97
N ALA A 119 -7.86 14.97 12.72
CA ALA A 119 -6.74 14.05 12.55
C ALA A 119 -6.87 13.15 11.31
N ASN A 120 -8.10 12.89 10.86
CA ASN A 120 -8.35 12.03 9.71
C ASN A 120 -9.75 12.25 9.14
N ASP A 121 -9.93 11.77 7.91
CA ASP A 121 -11.21 11.72 7.21
C ASP A 121 -11.19 10.52 6.25
N THR A 122 -12.37 9.94 5.99
CA THR A 122 -12.51 8.67 5.25
C THR A 122 -13.30 8.88 3.98
N LEU A 123 -12.82 8.28 2.89
CA LEU A 123 -13.48 8.30 1.60
C LEU A 123 -13.54 6.89 1.01
N TYR A 124 -14.71 6.51 0.50
CA TYR A 124 -14.87 5.30 -0.28
C TYR A 124 -14.31 5.50 -1.69
N PHE A 125 -13.46 4.57 -2.13
CA PHE A 125 -12.93 4.50 -3.48
C PHE A 125 -13.41 3.26 -4.21
N ASN A 126 -13.77 3.43 -5.48
CA ASN A 126 -13.77 2.33 -6.44
C ASN A 126 -12.36 2.12 -6.98
N THR A 127 -12.06 0.92 -7.51
CA THR A 127 -10.84 0.71 -8.28
C THR A 127 -10.73 1.70 -9.44
N GLY A 128 -9.50 2.17 -9.69
CA GLY A 128 -9.23 3.12 -10.76
C GLY A 128 -8.18 4.17 -10.39
N THR A 129 -7.95 5.09 -11.31
CA THR A 129 -6.96 6.16 -11.18
C THR A 129 -7.65 7.47 -10.81
N TYR A 130 -7.17 8.12 -9.77
CA TYR A 130 -7.70 9.39 -9.28
C TYR A 130 -6.60 10.44 -9.30
N THR A 131 -6.98 11.65 -9.70
CA THR A 131 -6.16 12.85 -9.51
C THR A 131 -6.56 13.47 -8.19
N VAL A 132 -5.57 13.66 -7.30
CA VAL A 132 -5.76 14.32 -6.02
C VAL A 132 -5.02 15.66 -6.07
N SER A 133 -5.79 16.75 -6.05
CA SER A 133 -5.24 18.09 -5.86
C SER A 133 -5.16 18.39 -4.37
N VAL A 134 -3.96 18.67 -3.90
CA VAL A 134 -3.65 19.02 -2.52
C VAL A 134 -3.53 20.53 -2.42
N ALA A 135 -4.27 21.14 -1.49
CA ALA A 135 -4.13 22.54 -1.13
C ALA A 135 -3.89 22.67 0.37
N ILE A 136 -2.79 23.31 0.75
CA ILE A 136 -2.44 23.61 2.14
C ILE A 136 -2.71 25.09 2.36
N TYR A 137 -3.49 25.41 3.37
CA TYR A 137 -3.69 26.75 3.90
C TYR A 137 -3.04 26.80 5.28
N TYR A 138 -2.22 27.80 5.55
CA TYR A 138 -1.50 27.86 6.82
C TYR A 138 -1.39 29.27 7.37
N THR A 139 -1.21 29.35 8.69
CA THR A 139 -0.75 30.52 9.43
C THR A 139 0.23 30.06 10.49
N VAL A 140 1.47 30.55 10.40
CA VAL A 140 2.54 30.25 11.35
C VAL A 140 2.19 30.85 12.71
N SER A 141 2.41 30.09 13.77
CA SER A 141 2.19 30.57 15.14
C SER A 141 3.05 31.81 15.43
N SER A 142 2.53 32.75 16.21
CA SER A 142 3.32 33.90 16.68
C SER A 142 4.49 33.48 17.57
N ASN A 143 4.38 32.29 18.19
CA ASN A 143 5.36 31.73 19.12
C ASN A 143 6.16 30.56 18.50
N ALA A 144 6.07 30.38 17.17
CA ALA A 144 6.78 29.33 16.45
C ALA A 144 8.28 29.39 16.75
N GLN A 145 8.90 28.21 16.89
CA GLN A 145 10.33 28.09 17.16
C GLN A 145 11.09 27.83 15.86
N PRO A 146 12.39 28.15 15.79
CA PRO A 146 13.21 27.76 14.65
C PRO A 146 13.20 26.24 14.46
N LEU A 147 12.63 25.78 13.34
CA LEU A 147 12.54 24.37 12.98
C LEU A 147 12.74 24.20 11.48
N THR A 148 13.55 23.21 11.10
CA THR A 148 13.56 22.65 9.74
C THR A 148 12.81 21.33 9.79
N PHE A 149 11.72 21.22 9.02
CA PHE A 149 10.91 20.01 8.94
C PHE A 149 11.03 19.37 7.56
N ASP A 150 11.34 18.08 7.54
CA ASP A 150 11.28 17.22 6.36
C ASP A 150 10.60 15.90 6.77
N GLY A 151 9.37 15.68 6.29
CA GLY A 151 8.55 14.56 6.71
C GLY A 151 7.17 14.53 6.05
N ASN A 152 6.51 13.38 6.18
CA ASN A 152 5.17 13.19 5.64
C ASN A 152 4.13 13.95 6.46
N ILE A 153 3.21 14.65 5.80
CA ILE A 153 2.11 15.38 6.45
C ILE A 153 0.75 14.73 6.21
N VAL A 154 0.64 13.87 5.19
CA VAL A 154 -0.59 13.13 4.86
C VAL A 154 -0.25 11.67 4.59
N GLY A 155 -0.92 10.76 5.29
CA GLY A 155 -0.92 9.33 5.02
C GLY A 155 -2.24 8.87 4.39
N LEU A 156 -2.20 7.77 3.65
CA LEU A 156 -3.39 7.09 3.11
C LEU A 156 -3.41 5.64 3.61
N ARG A 157 -4.51 5.21 4.22
CA ARG A 157 -4.65 3.88 4.82
C ARG A 157 -5.92 3.20 4.34
N TYR A 158 -5.83 1.95 3.91
CA TYR A 158 -7.01 1.12 3.61
C TYR A 158 -7.62 0.60 4.92
N VAL A 159 -8.94 0.69 5.06
CA VAL A 159 -9.66 0.36 6.31
C VAL A 159 -10.59 -0.84 6.13
N SER A 160 -11.40 -0.89 5.08
CA SER A 160 -12.37 -1.95 4.82
C SER A 160 -12.79 -2.06 3.37
#